data_AF-A0A8W8NYW6-F1
#
_entry.id   AF-A0A8W8NYW6-F1
#
_cell.length_a   1.000
_cell.length_b   1.000
_cell.length_c   1.000
_cell.angle_alpha   90.00
_cell.angle_beta   90.00
_cell.angle_gamma   90.00
#
_symmetry.space_group_name_H-M   'P 1'
#
loop_
_entity.id
_entity.type
_entity.pdbx_description
1 polymer ?
#
loop_
_entity_poly.entity_id
_entity_poly.type
_entity_poly.pdbx_seq_one_letter_code
_entity_poly.pdbx_strand_id
1 'polypeptide(L)'
;MYSSLQDLVVKKEFKVHIQNDAYKIDNVEETINECNIDVMKTECPIVIAGETSSGKSSIINLILGEEILPAGITACTSRVCRIKYGELCIISTKDEEIKVMLFKNLKEMAEQLKVLAKTKDKEIRYVDIYVPVPLLQGNVIIVDTPGCADREDKEQEYVAKKMMSYLPNALAFIFVVNVANAGGIQASSDYFGNKRVYASDGKL
;
A
#
# COMPACT_ATOMS: atom_id res chain seq x y z
N MET A 1 12.54 13.41 20.58
CA MET A 1 11.81 14.63 20.15
C MET A 1 10.32 14.35 19.94
N TYR A 2 9.93 13.26 19.27
CA TYR A 2 8.51 12.85 19.19
C TYR A 2 7.91 12.36 20.52
N SER A 3 8.69 11.64 21.34
CA SER A 3 8.23 11.18 22.68
C SER A 3 7.81 12.31 23.61
N SER A 4 8.60 13.40 23.65
CA SER A 4 8.29 14.58 24.46
C SER A 4 7.01 15.32 24.06
N LEU A 5 6.62 15.25 22.78
CA LEU A 5 5.37 15.82 22.28
C LEU A 5 4.17 14.92 22.64
N GLN A 6 4.32 13.60 22.50
CA GLN A 6 3.29 12.64 22.92
C GLN A 6 3.04 12.71 24.42
N ASP A 7 4.11 12.75 25.22
CA ASP A 7 4.02 12.90 26.68
C ASP A 7 3.35 14.21 27.09
N LEU A 8 3.55 15.29 26.33
CA LEU A 8 2.92 16.58 26.57
C LEU A 8 1.41 16.53 26.28
N VAL A 9 1.02 15.95 25.15
CA VAL A 9 -0.38 15.85 24.70
C VAL A 9 -1.24 14.99 25.64
N VAL A 10 -0.64 13.99 26.30
CA VAL A 10 -1.35 13.10 27.25
C VAL A 10 -1.58 13.76 28.61
N LYS A 11 -0.85 14.83 28.96
CA LYS A 11 -1.00 15.48 30.27
C LYS A 11 -2.38 16.11 30.42
N LYS A 12 -3.02 15.86 31.58
CA LYS A 12 -4.29 16.49 31.94
C LYS A 12 -4.23 18.02 31.90
N GLU A 13 -3.09 18.59 32.30
CA GLU A 13 -2.85 20.03 32.30
C GLU A 13 -2.93 20.64 30.89
N PHE A 14 -2.46 19.92 29.86
CA PHE A 14 -2.52 20.36 28.47
C PHE A 14 -3.97 20.49 27.98
N LYS A 15 -4.81 19.47 28.27
CA LYS A 15 -6.25 19.53 27.96
C LYS A 15 -6.96 20.69 28.66
N VAL A 16 -6.68 20.89 29.95
CA VAL A 16 -7.30 21.96 30.76
C VAL A 16 -6.90 23.35 30.25
N HIS A 17 -5.63 23.55 29.89
CA HIS A 17 -5.18 24.84 29.36
C HIS A 17 -5.82 25.17 28.02
N ILE A 18 -5.80 24.22 27.07
CA ILE A 18 -6.41 24.44 25.74
C ILE A 18 -7.91 24.71 25.86
N GLN A 19 -8.64 23.98 26.71
CA GLN A 19 -10.08 24.19 26.91
C GLN A 19 -10.40 25.57 27.50
N ASN A 20 -9.56 26.08 28.40
CA ASN A 20 -9.73 27.42 28.98
C ASN A 20 -9.44 28.54 27.97
N ASP A 21 -8.41 28.38 27.14
CA ASP A 21 -8.00 29.39 26.16
C ASP A 21 -8.89 29.39 24.90
N ALA A 22 -9.50 28.25 24.56
CA ALA A 22 -10.28 28.04 23.34
C ALA A 22 -11.80 28.20 23.53
N TYR A 23 -12.26 28.79 24.65
CA TYR A 23 -13.67 28.94 25.07
C TYR A 23 -14.64 29.60 24.04
N LYS A 24 -14.15 30.05 22.87
CA LYS A 24 -14.94 30.69 21.80
C LYS A 24 -14.81 30.03 20.43
N ILE A 25 -14.13 28.90 20.32
CA ILE A 25 -13.98 28.19 19.05
C ILE A 25 -14.95 27.00 19.10
N ASP A 26 -15.83 26.90 18.09
CA ASP A 26 -16.72 25.74 17.94
C ASP A 26 -15.89 24.49 17.59
N ASN A 27 -16.33 23.30 18.04
CA ASN A 27 -15.70 22.01 17.77
C ASN A 27 -14.25 21.83 18.27
N VAL A 28 -13.78 22.66 19.20
CA VAL A 28 -12.43 22.56 19.80
C VAL A 28 -12.10 21.17 20.30
N GLU A 29 -13.03 20.53 21.01
CA GLU A 29 -12.79 19.21 21.58
C GLU A 29 -12.62 18.12 20.50
N GLU A 30 -13.35 18.24 19.40
CA GLU A 30 -13.23 17.36 18.23
C GLU A 30 -11.87 17.58 17.54
N THR A 31 -11.50 18.83 17.27
CA THR A 31 -10.20 19.18 16.66
C THR A 31 -9.02 18.74 17.55
N ILE A 32 -9.10 18.93 18.87
CA ILE A 32 -8.07 18.45 19.81
C ILE A 32 -7.96 16.92 19.74
N ASN A 33 -9.09 16.22 19.71
CA ASN A 33 -9.07 14.76 19.64
C ASN A 33 -8.47 14.27 18.31
N GLU A 34 -8.77 14.91 17.18
CA GLU A 34 -8.15 14.61 15.88
C GLU A 34 -6.64 14.85 15.91
N CYS A 35 -6.19 16.01 16.39
CA CYS A 35 -4.77 16.31 16.53
C CYS A 35 -4.06 15.33 17.48
N ASN A 36 -4.71 14.93 18.58
CA ASN A 36 -4.14 13.94 19.50
C ASN A 36 -3.98 12.58 18.81
N ILE A 37 -4.97 12.15 18.04
CA ILE A 37 -4.90 10.92 17.25
C ILE A 37 -3.73 11.00 16.26
N ASP A 38 -3.55 12.12 15.57
CA ASP A 38 -2.47 12.30 14.59
C ASP A 38 -1.08 12.36 15.24
N VAL A 39 -0.91 13.05 16.38
CA VAL A 39 0.36 13.08 17.14
C VAL A 39 0.74 11.69 17.67
N MET A 40 -0.26 10.84 17.92
CA MET A 40 -0.03 9.45 18.36
C MET A 40 0.31 8.50 17.22
N LYS A 41 0.06 8.86 15.95
CA LYS A 41 0.50 8.06 14.80
C LYS A 41 2.01 8.18 14.64
N THR A 42 2.71 7.09 14.93
CA THR A 42 4.18 7.00 14.79
C THR A 42 4.62 6.25 13.54
N GLU A 43 3.67 5.66 12.80
CA GLU A 43 3.95 4.99 11.54
C GLU A 43 4.37 6.00 10.47
N CYS A 44 5.37 5.64 9.67
CA CYS A 44 5.89 6.40 8.54
C CYS A 44 5.60 5.62 7.24
N PRO A 45 4.42 5.81 6.61
CA PRO A 45 3.99 5.05 5.47
C PRO A 45 4.70 5.44 4.17
N ILE A 46 5.24 4.45 3.48
CA ILE A 46 5.64 4.53 2.08
C ILE A 46 4.57 3.80 1.27
N VAL A 47 3.74 4.56 0.57
CA VAL A 47 2.61 4.02 -0.20
C VAL A 47 3.07 3.68 -1.61
N ILE A 48 2.78 2.47 -2.06
CA ILE A 48 3.11 2.00 -3.40
C ILE A 48 1.80 1.74 -4.16
N ALA A 49 1.62 2.48 -5.25
CA ALA A 49 0.40 2.47 -6.07
C ALA A 49 0.71 2.29 -7.55
N GLY A 50 -0.29 1.97 -8.35
CA GLY A 50 -0.16 1.67 -9.78
C GLY A 50 -1.11 0.58 -10.24
N GLU A 51 -1.26 0.40 -11.54
CA GLU A 51 -2.18 -0.59 -12.14
C GLU A 51 -1.87 -2.04 -11.70
N THR A 52 -2.87 -2.91 -11.81
CA THR A 52 -2.65 -4.35 -11.60
C THR A 52 -1.58 -4.84 -12.58
N SER A 53 -0.66 -5.69 -12.09
CA SER A 53 0.47 -6.20 -12.90
C SER A 53 1.48 -5.15 -13.37
N SER A 54 1.53 -3.95 -12.75
CA SER A 54 2.57 -2.94 -13.06
C SER A 54 3.95 -3.25 -12.49
N GLY A 55 4.09 -4.29 -11.64
CA GLY A 55 5.36 -4.67 -11.02
C GLY A 55 5.57 -4.18 -9.59
N LYS A 56 4.54 -3.62 -8.93
CA LYS A 56 4.59 -3.13 -7.53
C LYS A 56 5.23 -4.12 -6.56
N SER A 57 4.72 -5.36 -6.49
CA SER A 57 5.22 -6.37 -5.56
C SER A 57 6.69 -6.74 -5.82
N SER A 58 7.15 -6.69 -7.07
CA SER A 58 8.56 -6.90 -7.42
C SER A 58 9.44 -5.77 -6.91
N ILE A 59 9.00 -4.51 -7.06
CA ILE A 59 9.71 -3.34 -6.51
C ILE A 59 9.74 -3.39 -4.98
N ILE A 60 8.64 -3.80 -4.35
CA ILE A 60 8.56 -3.97 -2.88
C ILE A 60 9.60 -4.97 -2.40
N ASN A 61 9.65 -6.16 -3.00
CA ASN A 61 10.65 -7.17 -2.63
C ASN A 61 12.07 -6.67 -2.85
N LEU A 62 12.32 -5.91 -3.93
CA LEU A 62 13.62 -5.31 -4.19
C LEU A 62 14.01 -4.28 -3.12
N ILE A 63 13.07 -3.41 -2.72
CA ILE A 63 13.29 -2.42 -1.65
C ILE A 63 13.58 -3.12 -0.32
N LEU A 64 12.85 -4.19 -0.02
CA LEU A 64 13.01 -4.96 1.22
C LEU A 64 14.26 -5.85 1.21
N GLY A 65 14.84 -6.13 0.04
CA GLY A 65 15.95 -7.07 -0.13
C GLY A 65 15.55 -8.53 0.06
N GLU A 66 14.25 -8.83 0.15
CA GLU A 66 13.69 -10.13 0.53
C GLU A 66 12.47 -10.47 -0.34
N GLU A 67 12.29 -11.73 -0.70
CA GLU A 67 11.13 -12.20 -1.46
C GLU A 67 9.93 -12.47 -0.54
N ILE A 68 9.34 -11.40 0.00
CA ILE A 68 8.24 -11.48 0.98
C ILE A 68 6.88 -11.60 0.28
N LEU A 69 6.62 -10.74 -0.71
CA LEU A 69 5.40 -10.80 -1.50
C LEU A 69 5.60 -11.80 -2.64
N PRO A 70 4.65 -12.71 -2.90
CA PRO A 70 4.79 -13.68 -3.97
C PRO A 70 4.85 -12.98 -5.35
N ALA A 71 5.91 -13.22 -6.12
CA ALA A 71 6.10 -12.61 -7.44
C ALA A 71 4.97 -13.03 -8.42
N GLY A 72 4.46 -12.06 -9.19
CA GLY A 72 3.41 -12.30 -10.21
C GLY A 72 2.02 -12.66 -9.64
N ILE A 73 1.92 -12.89 -8.33
CA ILE A 73 0.67 -13.01 -7.62
C ILE A 73 0.52 -11.68 -6.89
N THR A 74 -0.28 -10.77 -7.45
CA THR A 74 -0.82 -9.68 -6.64
C THR A 74 -1.63 -10.32 -5.52
N ALA A 75 -1.00 -10.55 -4.37
CA ALA A 75 -1.71 -10.97 -3.17
C ALA A 75 -2.79 -9.96 -2.74
N CYS A 76 -2.78 -8.79 -3.39
CA CYS A 76 -3.44 -7.59 -2.97
C CYS A 76 -4.33 -7.01 -4.10
N THR A 77 -4.83 -7.77 -5.08
CA THR A 77 -5.84 -7.29 -6.07
C THR A 77 -7.20 -6.97 -5.46
N SER A 78 -7.38 -7.02 -4.14
CA SER A 78 -8.60 -6.55 -3.48
C SER A 78 -8.37 -5.94 -2.09
N ARG A 79 -7.14 -6.00 -1.56
CA ARG A 79 -6.83 -5.73 -0.15
C ARG A 79 -5.57 -4.92 0.00
N VAL A 80 -5.53 -4.04 0.99
CA VAL A 80 -4.33 -3.27 1.32
C VAL A 80 -3.40 -4.16 2.14
N CYS A 81 -2.14 -4.24 1.76
CA CYS A 81 -1.14 -5.03 2.45
C CYS A 81 -0.14 -4.08 3.12
N ARG A 82 0.06 -4.21 4.44
CA ARG A 82 0.98 -3.37 5.22
C ARG A 82 2.14 -4.21 5.69
N ILE A 83 3.35 -3.88 5.26
CA ILE A 83 4.56 -4.56 5.69
C ILE A 83 5.23 -3.70 6.76
N LYS A 84 5.39 -4.29 7.94
CA LYS A 84 5.87 -3.65 9.15
C LYS A 84 7.06 -4.43 9.71
N TYR A 85 7.87 -3.75 10.53
CA TYR A 85 8.89 -4.44 11.29
C TYR A 85 8.27 -5.35 12.34
N GLY A 86 8.79 -6.56 12.48
CA GLY A 86 8.58 -7.40 13.65
C GLY A 86 9.71 -8.41 13.78
N GLU A 87 10.05 -8.77 15.03
CA GLU A 87 11.14 -9.73 15.29
C GLU A 87 10.84 -11.13 14.73
N LEU A 88 9.55 -11.42 14.55
CA LEU A 88 9.05 -12.68 14.03
C LEU A 88 8.26 -12.46 12.75
N CYS A 89 8.24 -13.52 11.93
CA CYS A 89 7.45 -13.62 10.72
C CYS A 89 5.97 -13.84 11.08
N ILE A 90 5.15 -12.78 10.98
CA ILE A 90 3.73 -12.83 11.38
C ILE A 90 2.83 -12.28 10.27
N ILE A 91 1.67 -12.91 10.06
CA ILE A 91 0.56 -12.33 9.31
C ILE A 91 -0.63 -12.07 10.23
N SER A 92 -1.26 -10.90 10.11
CA SER A 92 -2.54 -10.55 10.75
C SER A 92 -3.54 -10.04 9.71
N THR A 93 -4.80 -10.48 9.76
CA THR A 93 -5.80 -10.24 8.70
C THR A 93 -7.05 -9.47 9.14
N LYS A 94 -7.05 -8.79 10.29
CA LYS A 94 -8.14 -7.91 10.75
C LYS A 94 -7.59 -6.84 11.68
N ASP A 95 -8.21 -5.65 11.68
CA ASP A 95 -7.83 -4.56 12.59
C ASP A 95 -8.20 -4.85 14.06
N GLU A 96 -9.12 -5.80 14.34
CA GLU A 96 -9.58 -6.03 15.73
C GLU A 96 -9.67 -7.48 16.24
N GLU A 97 -9.67 -8.57 15.42
CA GLU A 97 -9.65 -9.94 16.00
C GLU A 97 -8.94 -11.05 15.18
N ILE A 98 -7.83 -11.55 15.75
CA ILE A 98 -7.49 -12.97 16.02
C ILE A 98 -7.28 -13.94 14.84
N LYS A 99 -6.53 -13.55 13.80
CA LYS A 99 -5.74 -14.58 13.07
C LYS A 99 -4.31 -14.14 12.88
N VAL A 100 -3.57 -14.22 13.99
CA VAL A 100 -2.12 -14.12 14.00
C VAL A 100 -1.55 -15.47 13.58
N MET A 101 -0.85 -15.50 12.45
CA MET A 101 -0.14 -16.69 11.99
C MET A 101 1.35 -16.45 12.15
N LEU A 102 2.01 -17.28 12.96
CA LEU A 102 3.46 -17.27 13.14
C LEU A 102 4.11 -18.28 12.19
N PHE A 103 5.16 -17.84 11.49
CA PHE A 103 5.88 -18.67 10.53
C PHE A 103 7.33 -18.85 10.97
N LYS A 104 7.92 -19.99 10.62
CA LYS A 104 9.34 -20.25 10.94
C LYS A 104 10.30 -19.45 10.06
N ASN A 105 9.86 -19.13 8.84
CA ASN A 105 10.66 -18.45 7.83
C ASN A 105 9.76 -17.73 6.81
N LEU A 106 10.37 -16.88 5.98
CA LEU A 106 9.68 -16.13 4.93
C LEU A 106 9.03 -17.02 3.87
N LYS A 107 9.60 -18.20 3.58
CA LYS A 107 9.05 -19.12 2.58
C LYS A 107 7.70 -19.67 2.99
N GLU A 108 7.56 -20.13 4.24
CA GLU A 108 6.26 -20.58 4.78
C GLU A 108 5.23 -19.46 4.79
N MET A 109 5.65 -18.24 5.15
CA MET A 109 4.79 -17.06 5.12
C MET A 109 4.32 -16.74 3.69
N ALA A 110 5.23 -16.76 2.71
CA ALA A 110 4.92 -16.48 1.32
C ALA A 110 3.88 -17.47 0.75
N GLU A 111 3.97 -18.74 1.11
CA GLU A 111 2.94 -19.73 0.72
C GLU A 111 1.57 -19.38 1.32
N GLN A 112 1.51 -18.95 2.58
CA GLN A 112 0.25 -18.51 3.18
C GLN A 112 -0.28 -17.21 2.56
N LEU A 113 0.60 -16.28 2.18
CA LEU A 113 0.22 -15.07 1.44
C LEU A 113 -0.38 -15.42 0.07
N LYS A 114 0.12 -16.45 -0.63
CA LYS A 114 -0.49 -16.97 -1.86
C LYS A 114 -1.88 -17.56 -1.64
N VAL A 115 -2.11 -18.20 -0.49
CA VAL A 115 -3.45 -18.69 -0.13
C VAL A 115 -4.39 -17.53 0.16
N LEU A 116 -3.96 -16.55 0.94
CA LEU A 116 -4.73 -15.33 1.23
C LEU A 116 -5.03 -14.51 -0.03
N ALA A 117 -4.10 -14.44 -0.97
CA ALA A 117 -4.29 -13.81 -2.28
C ALA A 117 -5.53 -14.34 -3.03
N LYS A 118 -5.78 -15.64 -2.91
CA LYS A 118 -6.84 -16.36 -3.63
C LYS A 118 -8.17 -16.36 -2.87
N THR A 119 -8.21 -15.89 -1.62
CA THR A 119 -9.44 -15.88 -0.83
C THR A 119 -10.43 -14.82 -1.29
N LYS A 120 -11.71 -15.18 -1.37
CA LYS A 120 -12.83 -14.28 -1.67
C LYS A 120 -13.46 -13.67 -0.42
N ASP A 121 -12.84 -13.83 0.75
CA ASP A 121 -13.36 -13.36 2.03
C ASP A 121 -13.39 -11.81 2.11
N LYS A 122 -14.53 -11.20 1.80
CA LYS A 122 -14.69 -9.74 1.75
C LYS A 122 -14.48 -9.05 3.10
N GLU A 123 -14.45 -9.79 4.22
CA GLU A 123 -14.20 -9.24 5.55
C GLU A 123 -12.73 -8.90 5.77
N ILE A 124 -11.82 -9.60 5.09
CA ILE A 124 -10.39 -9.29 5.17
C ILE A 124 -10.12 -8.05 4.34
N ARG A 125 -9.97 -6.90 5.00
CA ARG A 125 -9.66 -5.62 4.34
C ARG A 125 -8.18 -5.29 4.30
N TYR A 126 -7.44 -5.79 5.29
CA TYR A 126 -6.02 -5.57 5.47
C TYR A 126 -5.30 -6.89 5.69
N VAL A 127 -4.05 -6.92 5.25
CA VAL A 127 -3.10 -7.96 5.60
C VAL A 127 -1.84 -7.28 6.14
N ASP A 128 -1.63 -7.39 7.44
CA ASP A 128 -0.42 -6.92 8.09
C ASP A 128 0.62 -8.02 8.08
N ILE A 129 1.80 -7.71 7.58
CA ILE A 129 2.93 -8.60 7.44
C ILE A 129 4.05 -8.04 8.31
N TYR A 130 4.42 -8.77 9.35
CA TYR A 130 5.54 -8.41 10.22
C TYR A 130 6.74 -9.26 9.85
N VAL A 131 7.86 -8.61 9.57
CA VAL A 131 9.11 -9.26 9.16
C VAL A 131 10.32 -8.57 9.80
N PRO A 132 11.40 -9.33 10.07
CA PRO A 132 12.61 -8.78 10.70
C PRO A 132 13.51 -8.09 9.66
N VAL A 133 12.96 -7.13 8.91
CA VAL A 133 13.70 -6.35 7.89
C VAL A 133 14.19 -5.04 8.52
N PRO A 134 15.51 -4.78 8.59
CA PRO A 134 16.05 -3.57 9.22
C PRO A 134 15.53 -2.25 8.64
N LEU A 135 15.23 -2.20 7.33
CA LEU A 135 14.66 -1.02 6.68
C LEU A 135 13.33 -0.56 7.31
N LEU A 136 12.57 -1.49 7.89
CA LEU A 136 11.28 -1.22 8.52
C LEU A 136 11.43 -0.76 9.99
N GLN A 137 12.63 -0.87 10.56
CA GLN A 137 12.89 -0.37 11.92
C GLN A 137 12.71 1.16 11.96
N GLY A 138 12.22 1.67 13.09
CA GLY A 138 11.85 3.09 13.19
C GLY A 138 10.46 3.40 12.61
N ASN A 139 9.55 2.42 12.65
CA ASN A 139 8.14 2.54 12.27
C ASN A 139 7.88 2.87 10.79
N VAL A 140 8.84 2.60 9.90
CA VAL A 140 8.60 2.66 8.46
C VAL A 140 7.65 1.52 8.09
N ILE A 141 6.57 1.85 7.39
CA ILE A 141 5.61 0.85 6.89
C ILE A 141 5.55 0.94 5.37
N ILE A 142 5.61 -0.21 4.68
CA ILE A 142 5.34 -0.26 3.25
C ILE A 142 3.88 -0.63 3.05
N VAL A 143 3.14 0.23 2.33
CA VAL A 143 1.73 0.00 2.04
C VAL A 143 1.60 -0.37 0.57
N ASP A 144 1.40 -1.66 0.28
CA ASP A 144 1.04 -2.13 -1.05
C ASP A 144 -0.46 -1.97 -1.24
N THR A 145 -0.82 -1.19 -2.25
CA THR A 145 -2.21 -0.85 -2.51
C THR A 145 -2.75 -1.68 -3.68
N PRO A 146 -4.05 -2.06 -3.64
CA PRO A 146 -4.64 -2.81 -4.73
C PRO A 146 -4.52 -2.08 -6.07
N GLY A 147 -4.13 -2.79 -7.12
CA GLY A 147 -4.06 -2.20 -8.45
C GLY A 147 -5.44 -1.79 -8.96
N CYS A 148 -5.52 -0.61 -9.56
CA CYS A 148 -6.72 -0.12 -10.23
C CYS A 148 -6.87 -0.89 -11.56
N ALA A 149 -7.68 -1.94 -11.60
CA ALA A 149 -8.05 -2.62 -12.85
C ALA A 149 -9.41 -3.27 -12.66
N ASP A 150 -10.32 -3.06 -13.62
CA ASP A 150 -11.61 -3.74 -13.84
C ASP A 150 -12.34 -4.24 -12.59
N ARG A 151 -12.57 -3.35 -11.61
CA ARG A 151 -13.53 -3.60 -10.53
C ARG A 151 -14.78 -2.79 -10.72
N GLU A 152 -15.89 -3.25 -10.16
CA GLU A 152 -17.10 -2.43 -10.05
C GLU A 152 -16.77 -1.08 -9.40
N ASP A 153 -17.41 -0.01 -9.86
CA ASP A 153 -17.12 1.36 -9.48
C ASP A 153 -17.03 1.57 -7.95
N LYS A 154 -17.89 0.88 -7.19
CA LYS A 154 -17.94 0.95 -5.72
C LYS A 154 -16.70 0.37 -5.03
N GLU A 155 -16.11 -0.70 -5.57
CA GLU A 155 -14.90 -1.29 -5.00
C GLU A 155 -13.66 -0.43 -5.33
N GLN A 156 -13.63 0.19 -6.51
CA GLN A 156 -12.59 1.15 -6.87
C GLN A 156 -12.64 2.39 -5.97
N GLU A 157 -13.83 2.96 -5.75
CA GLU A 157 -14.01 4.13 -4.88
C GLU A 157 -13.58 3.83 -3.43
N TYR A 158 -13.94 2.67 -2.88
CA TYR A 158 -13.52 2.26 -1.55
C TYR A 158 -11.99 2.15 -1.42
N VAL A 159 -11.34 1.54 -2.40
CA VAL A 159 -9.88 1.38 -2.44
C VAL A 159 -9.20 2.73 -2.58
N ALA A 160 -9.70 3.60 -3.46
CA ALA A 160 -9.20 4.96 -3.63
C ALA A 160 -9.33 5.75 -2.32
N LYS A 161 -10.49 5.73 -1.64
CA LYS A 161 -10.67 6.37 -0.33
C LYS A 161 -9.67 5.86 0.71
N LYS A 162 -9.37 4.56 0.73
CA LYS A 162 -8.32 4.02 1.61
C LYS A 162 -6.93 4.50 1.24
N MET A 163 -6.56 4.50 -0.04
CA MET A 163 -5.28 5.08 -0.47
C MET A 163 -5.18 6.55 -0.02
N MET A 164 -6.26 7.32 -0.20
CA MET A 164 -6.33 8.71 0.24
C MET A 164 -6.20 8.86 1.76
N SER A 165 -6.64 7.89 2.57
CA SER A 165 -6.43 7.93 4.02
C SER A 165 -4.96 7.77 4.45
N TYR A 166 -4.11 7.20 3.59
CA TYR A 166 -2.67 7.11 3.86
C TYR A 166 -1.91 8.37 3.47
N LEU A 167 -2.42 9.17 2.52
CA LEU A 167 -1.71 10.35 2.01
C LEU A 167 -1.36 11.41 3.05
N PRO A 168 -2.26 11.79 4.00
CA PRO A 168 -1.95 12.85 4.96
C PRO A 168 -0.72 12.58 5.81
N ASN A 169 -0.42 11.30 6.07
CA ASN A 169 0.68 10.88 6.92
C ASN A 169 1.78 10.13 6.16
N ALA A 170 1.66 9.97 4.83
CA ALA A 170 2.63 9.23 4.04
C ALA A 170 3.98 9.96 4.01
N LEU A 171 5.05 9.26 4.38
CA LEU A 171 6.42 9.71 4.19
C LEU A 171 6.77 9.83 2.70
N ALA A 172 6.28 8.89 1.90
CA ALA A 172 6.49 8.88 0.45
C ALA A 172 5.34 8.17 -0.27
N PHE A 173 5.11 8.58 -1.52
CA PHE A 173 4.18 7.93 -2.44
C PHE A 173 4.91 7.55 -3.72
N ILE A 174 4.94 6.27 -4.05
CA ILE A 174 5.62 5.70 -5.21
C ILE A 174 4.56 5.17 -6.17
N PHE A 175 4.48 5.76 -7.36
CA PHE A 175 3.57 5.30 -8.41
C PHE A 175 4.33 4.48 -9.46
N VAL A 176 3.95 3.22 -9.62
CA VAL A 176 4.60 2.25 -10.52
C VAL A 176 3.82 2.12 -11.81
N VAL A 177 4.45 2.50 -12.92
CA VAL A 177 3.88 2.43 -14.27
C VAL A 177 4.63 1.37 -15.07
N ASN A 178 3.89 0.42 -15.66
CA ASN A 178 4.44 -0.48 -16.66
C ASN A 178 4.24 0.13 -18.05
N VAL A 179 5.33 0.60 -18.67
CA VAL A 179 5.33 1.29 -19.96
C VAL A 179 4.75 0.43 -21.10
N ALA A 180 4.90 -0.89 -21.03
CA ALA A 180 4.37 -1.80 -22.04
C ALA A 180 2.82 -1.85 -22.03
N ASN A 181 2.21 -1.68 -20.86
CA ASN A 181 0.75 -1.70 -20.69
C ASN A 181 0.13 -0.30 -20.71
N ALA A 182 0.91 0.74 -20.42
CA ALA A 182 0.46 2.15 -20.35
C ALA A 182 0.22 2.80 -21.73
N GLY A 183 -0.02 2.02 -22.79
CA GLY A 183 -0.26 2.50 -24.15
C GLY A 183 0.93 3.17 -24.84
N GLY A 184 2.10 3.24 -24.19
CA GLY A 184 3.31 3.95 -24.67
C GLY A 184 4.08 3.20 -25.76
N ILE A 185 3.73 1.94 -26.04
CA ILE A 185 4.15 1.22 -27.23
C ILE A 185 2.88 0.84 -28.00
N GLN A 186 2.23 1.83 -28.61
CA GLN A 186 1.66 1.54 -29.92
C GLN A 186 2.87 1.16 -30.78
N ALA A 187 3.11 -0.14 -30.94
CA ALA A 187 3.92 -0.62 -32.03
C ALA A 187 3.31 0.05 -33.25
N SER A 188 4.03 1.04 -33.79
CA SER A 188 3.65 1.77 -34.98
C SER A 188 3.84 0.80 -36.14
N SER A 189 2.95 -0.20 -36.22
CA SER A 189 2.76 -1.04 -37.41
C SER A 189 2.36 -0.20 -38.62
N ASP A 190 2.06 1.10 -38.41
CA ASP A 190 1.76 2.07 -39.46
C ASP A 190 3.00 2.79 -40.02
N TYR A 191 4.22 2.56 -39.50
CA TYR A 191 5.45 3.18 -40.04
C TYR A 191 6.26 2.29 -40.99
N PHE A 192 6.03 0.97 -41.01
CA PHE A 192 6.60 0.08 -42.03
C PHE A 192 5.56 -0.29 -43.09
N GLY A 193 5.28 0.72 -43.92
CA GLY A 193 4.82 0.67 -45.29
C GLY A 193 4.22 -0.64 -45.81
N ASN A 194 2.91 -0.59 -46.02
CA ASN A 194 2.28 -1.16 -47.21
C ASN A 194 3.07 -0.73 -48.47
N LYS A 195 3.98 -1.59 -48.94
CA LYS A 195 4.39 -1.68 -50.34
C LYS A 195 4.40 -3.14 -50.76
N ARG A 196 3.20 -3.68 -50.96
CA ARG A 196 2.99 -4.67 -52.01
C ARG A 196 3.17 -3.93 -53.34
N VAL A 197 4.36 -3.98 -53.91
CA VAL A 197 4.56 -3.67 -55.33
C VAL A 197 4.39 -4.98 -56.08
N TYR A 198 3.28 -5.07 -56.81
CA TYR A 198 3.12 -6.00 -57.91
C TYR A 198 4.16 -5.67 -58.98
N ALA A 199 4.89 -6.67 -59.45
CA ALA A 199 5.53 -6.66 -60.75
C ALA A 199 5.31 -8.05 -61.37
N SER A 200 4.18 -8.19 -62.06
CA SER A 200 4.04 -9.10 -63.20
C SER A 200 4.72 -8.41 -64.39
N ASP A 201 5.70 -9.08 -65.01
CA ASP A 201 5.68 -9.40 -66.45
C ASP A 201 7.03 -9.94 -66.95
N GLY A 202 7.00 -11.17 -67.48
CA GLY A 202 7.36 -11.44 -68.86
C GLY A 202 8.84 -11.53 -69.28
N LYS A 203 9.28 -12.78 -69.53
CA LYS A 203 10.11 -13.25 -70.66
C LYS A 203 11.47 -12.57 -70.95
N LEU A 204 12.55 -13.34 -70.76
CA LEU A 204 13.23 -14.12 -71.82
C LEU A 204 14.03 -15.26 -71.18
#